data_AF-A0AAE3DIP9-F1
#
_entry.id   AF-A0AAE3DIP9-F1
#
_cell.length_a   1.000
_cell.length_b   1.000
_cell.length_c   1.000
_cell.angle_alpha   90.00
_cell.angle_beta   90.00
_cell.angle_gamma   90.00
#
_symmetry.space_group_name_H-M   'P 1'
#
loop_
_entity.id
_entity.type
_entity.pdbx_description
1 polymer ?
#
loop_
_entity_poly.entity_id
_entity_poly.type
_entity_poly.pdbx_seq_one_letter_code
_entity_poly.pdbx_strand_id
1 'polypeptide(L)'
;MDVREAVKDKANYAEIVKWFQGLGDLDLDQLVLLAETIDAMSEEIFEHYKALCDILKGQLQRIRRICKEVGIENEFPEESMRSRLAYVVKMAGREGAILPEKYAWLAE
;
A
#
# COMPACT_ATOMS: atom_id res chain seq x y z
N MET A 1 16.88 6.46 -0.40
CA MET A 1 17.09 5.02 -0.13
C MET A 1 16.47 4.25 -1.29
N ASP A 2 17.17 3.26 -1.82
CA ASP A 2 16.56 2.32 -2.76
C ASP A 2 15.88 1.21 -1.95
N VAL A 3 14.56 1.31 -1.81
CA VAL A 3 13.77 0.38 -0.98
C VAL A 3 13.82 -1.05 -1.54
N ARG A 4 13.88 -1.19 -2.87
CA ARG A 4 13.87 -2.51 -3.54
C ARG A 4 15.16 -3.29 -3.29
N GLU A 5 16.28 -2.59 -3.16
CA GLU A 5 17.54 -3.21 -2.72
C GLU A 5 17.59 -3.37 -1.20
N ALA A 6 17.14 -2.37 -0.44
CA ALA A 6 17.19 -2.38 1.02
C ALA A 6 16.37 -3.52 1.64
N VAL A 7 15.21 -3.87 1.09
CA VAL A 7 14.33 -4.92 1.60
C VAL A 7 14.92 -6.34 1.52
N LYS A 8 16.01 -6.52 0.76
CA LYS A 8 16.71 -7.81 0.70
C LYS A 8 17.52 -8.10 1.98
N ASP A 9 17.85 -7.06 2.74
CA ASP A 9 18.58 -7.17 4.01
C ASP A 9 17.66 -6.80 5.19
N LYS A 10 17.46 -7.77 6.08
CA LYS A 10 16.61 -7.65 7.28
C LYS A 10 17.08 -6.53 8.21
N ALA A 11 18.36 -6.18 8.21
CA ALA A 11 18.89 -5.08 9.02
C ALA A 11 18.25 -3.72 8.67
N ASN A 12 17.77 -3.57 7.44
CA ASN A 12 17.18 -2.33 6.94
C ASN A 12 15.68 -2.20 7.22
N TYR A 13 15.02 -3.24 7.74
CA TYR A 13 13.55 -3.26 7.86
C TYR A 13 13.01 -2.11 8.71
N ALA A 14 13.70 -1.79 9.81
CA ALA A 14 13.33 -0.66 10.67
C ALA A 14 13.48 0.69 9.95
N GLU A 15 14.49 0.85 9.09
CA GLU A 15 14.69 2.07 8.31
C GLU A 15 13.65 2.20 7.19
N ILE A 16 13.30 1.10 6.52
CA ILE A 16 12.23 1.04 5.52
C ILE A 16 10.90 1.49 6.13
N VAL A 17 10.55 1.00 7.31
CA VAL A 17 9.34 1.41 8.04
C VAL A 17 9.37 2.92 8.32
N LYS A 18 10.48 3.44 8.88
CA LYS A 18 10.62 4.88 9.16
C LYS A 18 10.53 5.72 7.89
N TRP A 19 11.08 5.24 6.78
CA TRP A 19 11.02 5.94 5.51
C TRP A 19 9.57 6.08 5.03
N PHE A 20 8.80 4.99 4.99
CA PHE A 20 7.38 5.06 4.63
C PHE A 20 6.55 5.93 5.57
N GLN A 21 6.82 5.87 6.88
CA GLN A 21 6.15 6.74 7.86
C GLN A 21 6.44 8.22 7.62
N GLY A 22 7.64 8.56 7.13
CA GLY A 22 8.05 9.94 6.86
C GLY A 22 7.45 10.56 5.59
N LEU A 23 6.85 9.76 4.70
CA LEU A 23 6.28 10.25 3.44
C LEU A 23 4.90 10.90 3.60
N GLY A 24 4.17 10.59 4.68
CA GLY A 24 2.83 11.12 4.91
C GLY A 24 1.77 10.48 4.01
N ASP A 25 1.08 11.28 3.20
CA ASP A 25 0.08 10.79 2.24
C ASP A 25 0.78 10.23 1.02
N LEU A 26 0.55 8.95 0.73
CA LEU A 26 1.25 8.25 -0.36
C LEU A 26 0.55 8.46 -1.70
N ASP A 27 1.35 8.75 -2.73
CA ASP A 27 0.91 8.66 -4.11
C ASP A 27 0.82 7.20 -4.58
N LEU A 28 0.35 7.00 -5.82
CA LEU A 28 0.16 5.67 -6.38
C LEU A 28 1.47 4.90 -6.65
N ASP A 29 2.56 5.59 -6.97
CA ASP A 29 3.88 4.97 -7.14
C ASP A 29 4.39 4.46 -5.79
N GLN A 30 4.25 5.27 -4.74
CA GLN A 30 4.62 4.93 -3.38
C GLN A 30 3.76 3.81 -2.80
N LEU A 31 2.46 3.75 -3.13
CA LEU A 31 1.57 2.67 -2.72
C LEU A 31 1.92 1.33 -3.37
N VAL A 32 2.23 1.35 -4.66
CA VAL A 32 2.72 0.15 -5.36
C VAL A 32 4.03 -0.32 -4.73
N LEU A 33 4.97 0.60 -4.49
CA LEU A 33 6.23 0.28 -3.83
C LEU A 33 6.03 -0.30 -2.43
N LEU A 34 5.10 0.25 -1.64
CA LEU A 34 4.77 -0.27 -0.31
C LEU A 34 4.23 -1.70 -0.38
N ALA A 35 3.31 -1.97 -1.30
CA ALA A 35 2.76 -3.32 -1.49
C ALA A 35 3.82 -4.34 -1.92
N GLU A 36 4.68 -3.99 -2.88
CA GLU A 36 5.81 -4.82 -3.30
C GLU A 36 6.82 -5.05 -2.17
N THR A 37 7.06 -4.03 -1.34
CA THR A 37 7.98 -4.14 -0.19
C THR A 37 7.43 -5.11 0.85
N ILE A 38 6.13 -5.07 1.14
CA ILE A 38 5.48 -6.00 2.08
C ILE A 38 5.59 -7.45 1.58
N ASP A 39 5.31 -7.68 0.29
CA ASP A 39 5.40 -9.03 -0.33
C ASP A 39 6.85 -9.58 -0.33
N ALA A 40 7.85 -8.70 -0.42
CA ALA A 40 9.25 -9.07 -0.38
C ALA A 40 9.80 -9.26 1.05
N MET A 41 9.12 -8.77 2.08
CA MET A 41 9.57 -8.87 3.47
C MET A 41 9.36 -10.28 4.03
N SER A 42 10.38 -10.77 4.75
CA SER A 42 10.26 -12.01 5.50
C SER A 42 9.43 -11.80 6.78
N GLU A 43 8.41 -12.63 6.97
CA GLU A 43 7.53 -12.62 8.16
C GLU A 43 8.26 -12.89 9.50
N GLU A 44 9.53 -13.30 9.47
CA GLU A 44 10.33 -13.55 10.68
C GLU A 44 10.49 -12.30 11.57
N ILE A 45 10.30 -11.09 11.02
CA ILE A 45 10.26 -9.84 11.81
C ILE A 45 8.86 -9.24 11.71
N PHE A 46 7.91 -9.92 12.34
CA PHE A 46 6.48 -9.62 12.31
C PHE A 46 6.14 -8.15 12.66
N GLU A 47 6.91 -7.50 13.54
CA GLU A 47 6.65 -6.11 13.94
C GLU A 47 6.81 -5.13 12.78
N HIS A 48 7.86 -5.25 11.98
CA HIS A 48 8.11 -4.35 10.85
C HIS A 48 7.16 -4.63 9.68
N TYR A 49 6.91 -5.91 9.41
CA TYR A 49 5.89 -6.32 8.45
C TYR A 49 4.52 -5.74 8.82
N LYS A 50 4.09 -5.91 10.08
CA LYS A 50 2.81 -5.38 10.57
C LYS A 50 2.75 -3.85 10.47
N ALA A 51 3.84 -3.16 10.79
CA ALA A 51 3.89 -1.70 10.67
C ALA A 51 3.65 -1.23 9.24
N LEU A 52 4.24 -1.89 8.23
CA LEU A 52 3.98 -1.57 6.82
C LEU A 52 2.54 -1.89 6.41
N CYS A 53 1.98 -3.02 6.86
CA CYS A 53 0.57 -3.35 6.64
C CYS A 53 -0.38 -2.31 7.24
N ASP A 54 -0.08 -1.80 8.43
CA ASP A 54 -0.86 -0.73 9.08
C ASP A 54 -0.80 0.59 8.30
N ILE A 55 0.38 0.95 7.77
CA ILE A 55 0.53 2.11 6.87
C ILE A 55 -0.33 1.92 5.61
N LEU A 56 -0.21 0.77 4.95
CA LEU A 56 -0.95 0.48 3.71
C LEU A 56 -2.46 0.54 3.94
N LYS A 57 -2.93 -0.03 5.05
CA LYS A 57 -4.33 0.02 5.47
C LYS A 57 -4.82 1.46 5.68
N GLY A 58 -4.03 2.30 6.35
CA GLY A 58 -4.36 3.71 6.57
C GLY A 58 -4.54 4.49 5.26
N GLN A 59 -3.61 4.31 4.32
CA GLN A 59 -3.65 4.97 3.02
C GLN A 59 -4.87 4.53 2.19
N LEU A 60 -5.16 3.23 2.15
CA LEU A 60 -6.32 2.71 1.41
C LEU A 60 -7.64 3.18 2.03
N GLN A 61 -7.72 3.32 3.36
CA GLN A 61 -8.89 3.90 4.01
C GLN A 61 -9.08 5.38 3.66
N ARG A 62 -8.00 6.16 3.62
CA ARG A 62 -8.01 7.56 3.17
C ARG A 62 -8.50 7.67 1.73
N ILE A 63 -7.91 6.91 0.81
CA ILE A 63 -8.31 6.89 -0.61
C ILE A 63 -9.78 6.52 -0.75
N ARG A 64 -10.24 5.47 -0.06
CA ARG A 64 -11.65 5.08 -0.08
C ARG A 64 -12.58 6.20 0.38
N ARG A 65 -12.17 7.01 1.36
CA ARG A 65 -12.95 8.16 1.81
C ARG A 65 -13.01 9.24 0.72
N ILE A 66 -11.86 9.59 0.14
CA ILE A 66 -11.79 10.57 -0.96
C ILE A 66 -12.66 10.12 -2.13
N CYS A 67 -12.50 8.89 -2.61
CA CYS A 67 -13.30 8.37 -3.72
C CYS A 67 -14.81 8.32 -3.43
N LYS A 68 -15.23 8.21 -2.16
CA LYS A 68 -16.66 8.32 -1.79
C LYS A 68 -17.18 9.75 -1.86
N GLU A 69 -16.33 10.73 -1.61
CA GLU A 69 -16.69 12.15 -1.59
C GLU A 69 -16.64 12.75 -3.01
N VAL A 70 -15.61 12.44 -3.79
CA VAL A 70 -15.38 13.04 -5.12
C VAL A 70 -15.63 12.09 -6.29
N GLY A 71 -15.74 10.78 -6.07
CA GLY A 71 -15.86 9.77 -7.12
C GLY A 71 -14.49 9.28 -7.60
N ILE A 72 -14.38 7.98 -7.89
CA ILE A 72 -13.12 7.34 -8.32
C ILE A 72 -12.58 7.94 -9.62
N GLU A 73 -13.44 8.28 -10.59
CA GLU A 73 -13.02 8.81 -11.88
C GLU A 73 -12.48 10.24 -11.79
N ASN A 74 -12.82 10.97 -10.73
CA ASN A 74 -12.27 12.31 -10.49
C ASN A 74 -10.90 12.25 -9.82
N GLU A 75 -10.72 11.34 -8.86
CA GLU A 75 -9.44 11.15 -8.16
C GLU A 75 -8.43 10.36 -9.02
N PHE A 76 -8.90 9.34 -9.74
CA PHE A 76 -8.12 8.46 -10.60
C PHE A 76 -8.75 8.40 -12.00
N PRO A 77 -8.57 9.45 -12.82
CA PRO A 77 -9.23 9.56 -14.13
C PRO A 77 -8.76 8.49 -15.11
N GLU A 78 -7.49 8.12 -15.06
CA GLU A 78 -6.93 7.13 -15.95
C GLU A 78 -7.24 5.70 -15.50
N GLU A 79 -7.60 4.84 -16.44
CA GLU A 79 -7.77 3.40 -16.20
C GLU A 79 -6.48 2.74 -15.72
N SER A 80 -5.31 3.24 -16.16
CA SER A 80 -3.99 2.80 -15.71
C SER A 80 -3.82 3.01 -14.20
N MET A 81 -4.26 4.15 -13.67
CA MET A 81 -4.20 4.49 -12.25
C MET A 81 -5.15 3.60 -11.44
N ARG A 82 -6.38 3.42 -11.91
CA ARG A 82 -7.36 2.53 -11.28
C ARG A 82 -6.88 1.08 -11.25
N SER A 83 -6.30 0.60 -12.35
CA SER A 83 -5.70 -0.75 -12.45
C SER A 83 -4.57 -0.96 -11.43
N ARG A 84 -3.71 0.04 -11.26
CA ARG A 84 -2.63 0.00 -10.27
C ARG A 84 -3.17 0.06 -8.84
N LEU A 85 -4.20 0.85 -8.57
CA LEU A 85 -4.85 0.88 -7.27
C LEU A 85 -5.52 -0.46 -6.94
N ALA A 86 -6.17 -1.09 -7.93
CA ALA A 86 -6.73 -2.44 -7.80
C ALA A 86 -5.64 -3.48 -7.51
N TYR A 87 -4.47 -3.38 -8.14
CA TYR A 87 -3.31 -4.20 -7.82
C TYR A 87 -2.88 -4.03 -6.35
N VAL A 88 -2.74 -2.80 -5.87
CA VAL A 88 -2.40 -2.51 -4.46
C VAL A 88 -3.44 -3.10 -3.51
N VAL A 89 -4.74 -2.96 -3.79
CA VAL A 89 -5.82 -3.53 -2.98
C VAL A 89 -5.78 -5.06 -2.96
N LYS A 90 -5.49 -5.68 -4.10
CA LYS A 90 -5.32 -7.14 -4.20
C LYS A 90 -4.17 -7.62 -3.32
N MET A 91 -3.02 -6.95 -3.39
CA MET A 91 -1.86 -7.26 -2.55
C MET A 91 -2.20 -7.07 -1.07
N ALA A 92 -2.76 -5.93 -0.70
CA ALA A 92 -3.17 -5.63 0.68
C ALA A 92 -4.18 -6.65 1.25
N GLY A 93 -5.06 -7.19 0.41
CA GLY A 93 -5.99 -8.26 0.77
C GLY A 93 -5.30 -9.60 1.03
N ARG A 94 -4.35 -9.98 0.18
CA ARG A 94 -3.54 -11.20 0.34
C ARG A 94 -2.76 -11.19 1.66
N GLU A 95 -2.19 -10.04 2.00
CA GLU A 95 -1.43 -9.80 3.23
C GLU A 95 -2.32 -9.61 4.48
N GLY A 96 -3.64 -9.68 4.33
CA GLY A 96 -4.58 -9.50 5.44
C GLY A 96 -4.64 -8.08 6.01
N ALA A 97 -4.03 -7.09 5.35
CA ALA A 97 -4.04 -5.70 5.79
C ALA A 97 -5.44 -5.06 5.68
N ILE A 98 -6.24 -5.51 4.71
CA ILE A 98 -7.62 -5.05 4.47
C ILE A 98 -8.56 -6.19 4.10
N LEU A 99 -9.86 -5.89 4.12
CA LEU A 99 -10.93 -6.73 3.57
C LEU A 99 -11.23 -6.29 2.12
N PRO A 100 -10.91 -7.10 1.08
CA PRO A 100 -11.11 -6.74 -0.32
C PRO A 100 -12.55 -6.36 -0.66
N GLU A 101 -13.54 -6.93 0.02
CA GLU A 101 -14.97 -6.67 -0.22
C GLU A 101 -15.34 -5.21 0.04
N LYS A 102 -14.60 -4.52 0.93
CA LYS A 102 -14.79 -3.09 1.19
C LYS A 102 -14.36 -2.20 0.01
N TYR A 103 -13.67 -2.79 -0.97
CA TYR A 103 -13.06 -2.17 -2.13
C TYR A 103 -13.62 -2.71 -3.46
N ALA A 104 -14.73 -3.45 -3.43
CA ALA A 104 -15.35 -4.01 -4.64
C ALA A 104 -15.71 -2.96 -5.71
N TRP A 105 -15.92 -1.70 -5.32
CA TRP A 105 -16.13 -0.55 -6.21
C TRP A 105 -14.93 -0.20 -7.11
N LEU A 106 -13.77 -0.84 -6.92
CA LEU A 106 -12.61 -0.74 -7.81
C LEU A 106 -12.63 -1.74 -8.97
N ALA A 107 -13.52 -2.73 -8.94
CA ALA A 107 -13.62 -3.81 -9.92
C ALA A 107 -14.78 -3.63 -10.92
N GLU A 108 -15.54 -2.53 -10.79
CA GLU A 108 -16.59 -2.09 -11.72
C GLU A 108 -16.05 -0.99 -12.66
#